data_AF-A0A0C2CPZ3-F1
#
_entry.id   AF-A0A0C2CPZ3-F1
#
_cell.length_a   1.000
_cell.length_b   1.000
_cell.length_c   1.000
_cell.angle_alpha   90.00
_cell.angle_beta   90.00
_cell.angle_gamma   90.00
#
_symmetry.space_group_name_H-M   'P 1'
#
loop_
_entity.id
_entity.type
_entity.pdbx_description
1 polymer ?
#
loop_
_entity_poly.entity_id
_entity_poly.type
_entity_poly.pdbx_seq_one_letter_code
_entity_poly.pdbx_strand_id
1 'polypeptide(L)'
;MIQLDPYYRTIKGFAVLIEKEWCSFGHKFAHRIGHGEDKPSDGERSPVFVQFIDCVWQLLQQYECHFEFNSFLLITILDELYACRYGTFLYNSEKQRMENVNNALSSQ
;
A
#
# COMPACT_ATOMS: atom_id res chain seq x y z
N MET A 1 -11.50 9.79 2.65
CA MET A 1 -10.55 10.61 3.44
C MET A 1 -9.75 11.58 2.58
N ILE A 2 -9.10 11.13 1.50
CA ILE A 2 -8.26 12.00 0.66
C ILE A 2 -8.95 13.25 0.08
N GLN A 3 -10.27 13.18 -0.19
CA GLN A 3 -11.06 14.32 -0.66
C GLN A 3 -11.44 15.31 0.47
N LEU A 4 -11.54 14.83 1.72
CA LEU A 4 -12.06 15.61 2.85
C LEU A 4 -10.97 16.31 3.64
N ASP A 5 -9.84 15.63 3.88
CA ASP A 5 -8.73 16.15 4.68
C ASP A 5 -7.52 16.45 3.77
N PRO A 6 -7.13 17.73 3.60
CA PRO A 6 -5.98 18.12 2.80
C PRO A 6 -4.66 17.53 3.29
N TYR A 7 -4.55 17.14 4.58
CA TYR A 7 -3.34 16.50 5.09
C TYR A 7 -2.96 15.28 4.26
N TYR A 8 -3.94 14.44 3.88
CA TYR A 8 -3.70 13.23 3.09
C TYR A 8 -3.29 13.50 1.62
N ARG A 9 -3.27 14.76 1.19
CA ARG A 9 -2.76 15.18 -0.13
C ARG A 9 -1.30 15.63 -0.09
N THR A 10 -0.69 15.65 1.09
CA THR A 10 0.77 15.77 1.27
C THR A 10 1.45 14.42 1.08
N ILE A 11 2.74 14.38 0.73
CA ILE A 11 3.52 13.14 0.61
C ILE A 11 3.46 12.35 1.93
N LYS A 12 3.72 13.04 3.03
CA LYS A 12 3.70 12.44 4.38
C LYS A 12 2.31 11.97 4.77
N GLY A 13 1.30 12.79 4.53
CA GLY A 13 -0.08 12.42 4.84
C GLY A 13 -0.56 11.24 4.00
N PHE A 14 -0.20 11.17 2.73
CA PHE A 14 -0.55 10.04 1.89
C PHE A 14 0.11 8.74 2.36
N ALA A 15 1.37 8.78 2.77
CA ALA A 15 2.02 7.64 3.41
C ALA A 15 1.30 7.20 4.70
N VAL A 16 0.86 8.16 5.53
CA VAL A 16 0.06 7.88 6.74
C VAL A 16 -1.31 7.30 6.40
N LEU A 17 -1.96 7.77 5.32
CA LEU A 17 -3.22 7.22 4.85
C LEU A 17 -3.08 5.74 4.47
N ILE A 18 -2.01 5.39 3.74
CA ILE A 18 -1.71 4.02 3.34
C ILE A 18 -1.43 3.15 4.57
N GLU A 19 -0.50 3.57 5.43
CA GLU A 19 -0.17 2.80 6.63
C GLU A 19 -1.38 2.57 7.53
N LYS A 20 -2.18 3.61 7.76
CA LYS A 20 -3.33 3.52 8.64
C LYS A 20 -4.43 2.66 8.01
N GLU A 21 -4.94 3.02 6.85
CA GLU A 21 -6.19 2.43 6.32
C GLU A 21 -5.97 1.14 5.56
N TRP A 22 -4.76 0.88 5.09
CA TRP A 22 -4.45 -0.34 4.35
C TRP A 22 -3.62 -1.30 5.19
N CYS A 23 -2.49 -0.85 5.72
CA CYS A 23 -1.60 -1.76 6.45
C CYS A 23 -2.16 -2.14 7.83
N SER A 24 -2.48 -1.16 8.68
CA SER A 24 -2.95 -1.41 10.05
C SER A 24 -4.37 -1.99 10.10
N PHE A 25 -5.27 -1.55 9.22
CA PHE A 25 -6.63 -2.12 9.12
C PHE A 25 -6.69 -3.51 8.46
N GLY A 26 -5.54 -4.06 8.04
CA GLY A 26 -5.43 -5.48 7.66
C GLY A 26 -5.81 -5.79 6.23
N HIS A 27 -5.51 -4.90 5.28
CA HIS A 27 -5.55 -5.26 3.87
C HIS A 27 -4.59 -6.44 3.63
N LYS A 28 -5.12 -7.51 3.01
CA LYS A 28 -4.38 -8.77 2.80
C LYS A 28 -3.39 -8.69 1.64
N PHE A 29 -2.38 -7.82 1.73
CA PHE A 29 -1.46 -7.56 0.63
C PHE A 29 -0.80 -8.84 0.10
N ALA A 30 -0.30 -9.71 0.98
CA ALA A 30 0.36 -10.96 0.59
C ALA A 30 -0.55 -11.87 -0.25
N HIS A 31 -1.81 -12.05 0.15
CA HIS A 31 -2.77 -12.87 -0.61
C HIS A 31 -3.26 -12.18 -1.89
N ARG A 32 -3.49 -10.87 -1.83
CA ARG A 32 -4.05 -10.11 -2.96
C ARG A 32 -3.06 -9.97 -4.11
N ILE A 33 -1.77 -9.87 -3.79
CA ILE A 33 -0.67 -9.75 -4.76
C ILE A 33 -0.07 -11.11 -5.12
N GLY A 34 -0.08 -12.07 -4.18
CA GLY A 34 0.50 -13.40 -4.38
C GLY A 34 2.01 -13.43 -4.14
N HIS A 35 2.48 -12.77 -3.09
CA HIS A 35 3.91 -12.74 -2.75
C HIS A 35 4.45 -14.16 -2.48
N GLY A 36 5.39 -14.62 -3.30
CA GLY A 36 6.07 -15.91 -3.10
C GLY A 36 5.24 -17.14 -3.45
N GLU A 37 4.05 -16.97 -4.05
CA GLU A 37 3.21 -18.09 -4.49
C GLU A 37 3.09 -18.12 -6.01
N ASP A 38 3.53 -19.20 -6.66
CA ASP A 38 3.34 -19.43 -8.09
C ASP A 38 2.04 -20.20 -8.37
N LYS A 39 0.92 -19.72 -7.80
CA LYS A 39 -0.42 -20.26 -8.07
C LYS A 39 -1.27 -19.21 -8.79
N PRO A 40 -1.29 -19.21 -10.14
CA PRO A 40 -2.09 -18.28 -10.92
C PRO A 40 -3.60 -18.41 -10.70
N SER A 41 -4.07 -19.58 -10.24
CA SER A 41 -5.48 -19.88 -10.01
C SER A 41 -5.96 -19.55 -8.59
N ASP A 42 -5.19 -18.79 -7.81
CA ASP A 42 -5.63 -18.37 -6.49
C ASP A 42 -6.76 -17.34 -6.62
N GLY A 43 -7.97 -17.75 -6.25
CA GLY A 43 -9.17 -16.92 -6.28
C GLY A 43 -9.11 -15.75 -5.28
N GLU A 44 -8.10 -15.69 -4.42
CA GLU A 44 -7.88 -14.56 -3.52
C GLU A 44 -7.13 -13.38 -4.17
N ARG A 45 -6.52 -13.54 -5.35
CA ARG A 45 -5.81 -12.44 -6.03
C ARG A 45 -6.80 -11.41 -6.57
N SER A 46 -6.57 -10.14 -6.25
CA SER A 46 -7.42 -9.06 -6.72
C SER A 46 -6.70 -7.71 -6.63
N PRO A 47 -6.76 -6.86 -7.67
CA PRO A 47 -6.01 -5.61 -7.75
C PRO A 47 -6.65 -4.46 -6.93
N VAL A 48 -7.13 -4.74 -5.73
CA VAL A 48 -7.91 -3.79 -4.90
C VAL A 48 -7.09 -2.54 -4.55
N PHE A 49 -5.83 -2.71 -4.14
CA PHE A 49 -4.96 -1.56 -3.85
C PHE A 49 -4.59 -0.79 -5.12
N VAL A 50 -4.41 -1.49 -6.26
CA VAL A 50 -4.16 -0.84 -7.55
C VAL A 50 -5.35 0.02 -7.97
N GLN A 51 -6.58 -0.47 -7.81
CA GLN A 51 -7.80 0.30 -8.07
C GLN A 51 -7.88 1.55 -7.19
N PHE A 52 -7.45 1.46 -5.93
CA PHE A 52 -7.36 2.63 -5.07
C PHE A 52 -6.35 3.65 -5.59
N ILE A 53 -5.15 3.22 -5.99
CA ILE A 53 -4.13 4.12 -6.55
C ILE A 53 -4.60 4.74 -7.87
N ASP A 54 -5.28 3.98 -8.73
CA ASP A 54 -5.90 4.51 -9.96
C ASP A 54 -6.93 5.60 -9.63
N CYS A 55 -7.83 5.38 -8.66
CA CYS A 55 -8.75 6.41 -8.20
C CYS A 55 -8.04 7.68 -7.69
N VAL A 56 -6.90 7.55 -7.01
CA VAL A 56 -6.08 8.70 -6.59
C VAL A 56 -5.46 9.39 -7.80
N TRP A 57 -4.99 8.64 -8.79
CA TRP A 57 -4.47 9.19 -10.04
C TRP A 57 -5.55 9.96 -10.81
N GLN A 58 -6.78 9.45 -10.90
CA GLN A 58 -7.90 10.17 -11.52
C GLN A 58 -8.15 11.52 -10.84
N LEU A 59 -8.09 11.57 -9.50
CA LEU A 59 -8.22 12.83 -8.74
C LEU A 59 -7.05 13.77 -8.99
N LEU A 60 -5.82 13.24 -9.07
CA LEU A 60 -4.62 14.00 -9.38
C LEU A 60 -4.71 14.64 -10.78
N GLN A 61 -5.23 13.92 -11.77
CA GLN A 61 -5.44 14.46 -13.13
C GLN A 61 -6.46 15.61 -13.15
N GLN A 62 -7.53 15.53 -12.35
CA GLN A 62 -8.56 16.57 -12.30
C GLN A 62 -8.14 17.80 -11.49
N TYR A 63 -7.29 17.60 -10.46
CA TYR A 63 -6.98 18.62 -9.47
C TYR A 63 -5.48 18.68 -9.14
N GLU A 64 -4.63 18.81 -10.15
CA GLU A 64 -3.16 18.71 -10.01
C GLU A 64 -2.58 19.60 -8.90
N CYS A 65 -3.00 20.87 -8.82
CA CYS A 65 -2.51 21.83 -7.81
C CYS A 65 -2.97 21.54 -6.37
N HIS A 66 -3.79 20.51 -6.14
CA HIS A 66 -4.30 20.15 -4.80
C HIS A 66 -3.47 19.09 -4.10
N PHE A 67 -2.51 18.48 -4.80
CA PHE A 67 -1.64 17.42 -4.30
C PHE A 67 -0.19 17.90 -4.26
N GLU A 68 0.54 17.54 -3.20
CA GLU A 68 1.97 17.80 -3.09
C GLU A 68 2.80 16.83 -3.97
N PHE A 69 2.26 15.63 -4.18
CA PHE A 69 2.89 14.58 -4.97
C PHE A 69 2.35 14.52 -6.40
N ASN A 70 3.09 13.82 -7.25
CA ASN A 70 2.77 13.63 -8.66
C ASN A 70 2.61 12.14 -9.00
N SER A 71 2.31 11.86 -10.28
CA SER A 71 2.13 10.50 -10.79
C SER A 71 3.34 9.59 -10.57
N PHE A 72 4.55 10.14 -10.51
CA PHE A 72 5.76 9.36 -10.25
C PHE A 72 5.73 8.70 -8.88
N LEU A 73 5.22 9.37 -7.85
CA LEU A 73 5.05 8.76 -6.52
C LEU A 73 4.07 7.58 -6.57
N LEU A 74 2.94 7.73 -7.28
CA LEU A 74 1.94 6.68 -7.39
C LEU A 74 2.49 5.44 -8.11
N ILE A 75 3.25 5.63 -9.19
CA ILE A 75 3.94 4.55 -9.91
C ILE A 75 4.96 3.89 -9.00
N THR A 76 5.77 4.67 -8.29
CA THR A 76 6.78 4.13 -7.35
C THR A 76 6.12 3.26 -6.27
N ILE A 77 4.97 3.66 -5.74
CA ILE A 77 4.23 2.86 -4.75
C ILE A 77 3.76 1.53 -5.36
N LEU A 78 3.28 1.54 -6.61
CA LEU A 78 2.88 0.31 -7.30
C LEU A 78 4.08 -0.57 -7.65
N ASP A 79 5.23 -0.02 -8.02
CA ASP A 79 6.44 -0.80 -8.24
C ASP A 79 6.88 -1.50 -6.94
N GLU A 80 6.88 -0.78 -5.82
CA GLU A 80 7.23 -1.33 -4.51
C GLU A 80 6.19 -2.32 -3.96
N LEU A 81 4.92 -2.20 -4.38
CA LEU A 81 3.89 -3.18 -4.09
C LEU A 81 4.25 -4.57 -4.63
N TYR A 82 4.89 -4.64 -5.81
CA TYR A 82 5.27 -5.92 -6.43
C TYR A 82 6.72 -6.32 -6.18
N ALA A 83 7.62 -5.36 -5.97
CA ALA A 83 9.06 -5.62 -5.84
C ALA A 83 9.46 -6.35 -4.55
N CYS A 84 8.60 -6.33 -3.51
CA CYS A 84 8.86 -6.91 -2.19
C CYS A 84 10.16 -6.39 -1.52
N ARG A 85 10.66 -5.21 -1.93
CA ARG A 85 11.95 -4.68 -1.45
C ARG A 85 11.85 -4.20 -0.01
N TYR A 86 10.70 -3.65 0.36
CA TYR A 86 10.42 -3.14 1.69
C TYR A 86 9.34 -3.98 2.38
N GLY A 87 9.35 -3.98 3.72
CA GLY A 87 8.38 -4.70 4.54
C GLY A 87 6.96 -4.12 4.53
N THR A 88 6.73 -2.99 3.85
CA THR A 88 5.47 -2.23 3.89
C THR A 88 4.26 -3.04 3.44
N PHE A 89 4.39 -3.82 2.35
CA PHE A 89 3.27 -4.54 1.73
C PHE A 89 3.36 -6.07 1.84
N LEU A 90 4.23 -6.61 2.71
CA LEU A 90 4.52 -8.05 2.72
C LEU A 90 3.52 -8.92 3.50
N TYR A 91 2.69 -8.32 4.35
CA TYR A 91 1.88 -9.06 5.33
C TYR A 91 0.38 -8.79 5.18
N ASN A 92 -0.45 -9.69 5.74
CA ASN A 92 -1.90 -9.55 5.65
C ASN A 92 -2.54 -8.82 6.84
N SER A 93 -1.76 -8.55 7.89
CA SER A 93 -2.23 -7.87 9.09
C SER A 93 -1.07 -7.25 9.87
N GLU A 94 -1.39 -6.26 10.69
CA GLU A 94 -0.44 -5.66 11.62
C GLU A 94 0.13 -6.68 12.61
N LYS A 95 -0.69 -7.62 13.10
CA LYS A 95 -0.24 -8.69 13.98
C LYS A 95 0.89 -9.51 13.35
N GLN A 96 0.70 -9.97 12.11
CA GLN A 96 1.72 -10.73 11.38
C GLN A 96 3.00 -9.91 11.16
N ARG A 97 2.86 -8.62 10.87
CA ARG A 97 4.00 -7.71 10.73
C ARG A 97 4.81 -7.60 12.03
N MET A 98 4.14 -7.43 13.17
CA MET A 98 4.79 -7.33 14.48
C MET A 98 5.46 -8.64 14.91
N GLU A 99 4.83 -9.79 14.67
CA GLU A 99 5.42 -11.11 14.96
C GLU A 99 6.74 -11.31 14.19
N ASN A 100 6.79 -10.94 12.91
CA ASN A 100 8.01 -11.05 12.12
C ASN A 100 9.12 -10.08 12.57
N VAL A 101 8.77 -8.86 12.98
CA VAL A 101 9.74 -7.91 13.56
C VAL A 101 10.31 -8.46 14.86
N ASN A 102 9.48 -8.99 15.75
CA ASN A 102 9.91 -9.57 17.02
C ASN A 102 10.83 -10.79 16.80
N ASN A 103 10.50 -11.65 15.81
CA ASN A 103 11.33 -12.80 15.45
C ASN A 103 12.70 -12.39 14.88
N ALA A 104 12.75 -11.30 14.11
CA ALA A 104 14.01 -10.77 13.58
C ALA A 104 14.90 -10.20 14.69
N LEU A 105 14.30 -9.58 15.72
CA LEU A 105 15.02 -9.02 16.88
C LEU A 105 15.48 -10.11 17.87
N SER A 106 14.72 -11.20 18.02
CA SER A 106 15.10 -12.33 18.89
C SER A 106 16.17 -13.24 18.28
N SER A 107 16.46 -13.08 16.99
CA SER A 107 17.50 -13.83 16.26
C SER A 107 18.85 -13.10 16.21
N GLN A 108 18.99 -11.98 16.93
CA GLN A 108 20.22 -11.19 17.10
C GLN A 108 20.72 -11.30 18.55
#